data_AF-Q9F431-F1
#
_entry.id   AF-Q9F431-F1
#
_cell.length_a   1.000
_cell.length_b   1.000
_cell.length_c   1.000
_cell.angle_alpha   90.00
_cell.angle_beta   90.00
_cell.angle_gamma   90.00
#
_symmetry.space_group_name_H-M   'P 1'
#
loop_
_entity.id
_entity.type
_entity.pdbx_description
1 polymer ?
#
loop_
_entity_poly.entity_id
_entity_poly.type
_entity_poly.pdbx_seq_one_letter_code
_entity_poly.pdbx_strand_id
1 'polypeptide(L)'
;ANIVSYSSNYQALASVAKSENDYFIGDNIASNFLIARDFYQKLDIVKYWRSPLTGSYFIARENQSRLVAIVNKFISALDASTHIRISHTWVDDGNLTFLTKPLSLTPKEKRWIEKNPVLRTLVNPYYAPFTV
;
A
#
# COMPACT_ATOMS: atom_id res chain seq x y z
N ALA A 1 14.17 -9.85 16.68
CA ALA A 1 14.20 -9.25 15.33
C ALA A 1 15.43 -8.36 15.24
N ASN A 2 16.17 -8.44 14.13
CA ASN A 2 17.27 -7.51 13.85
C ASN A 2 16.72 -6.36 12.99
N ILE A 3 17.09 -5.12 13.31
CA ILE A 3 16.62 -3.94 12.58
C ILE A 3 17.80 -3.38 11.80
N VAL A 4 17.66 -3.30 10.49
CA VAL A 4 18.66 -2.74 9.58
C VAL A 4 18.07 -1.47 8.95
N SER A 5 18.79 -0.36 9.05
CA SER A 5 18.40 0.91 8.45
C SER A 5 19.11 1.12 7.12
N TYR A 6 18.37 1.66 6.15
CA TYR A 6 18.88 2.03 4.82
C TYR A 6 18.64 3.52 4.56
N SER A 7 19.38 4.11 3.62
CA SER A 7 19.22 5.52 3.29
C SER A 7 18.00 5.81 2.42
N SER A 8 17.33 4.79 1.87
CA SER A 8 16.10 4.95 1.09
C SER A 8 15.20 3.71 1.13
N ASN A 9 13.90 3.92 0.89
CA ASN A 9 12.92 2.83 0.74
C ASN A 9 13.33 1.85 -0.37
N TYR A 10 13.92 2.36 -1.46
CA TYR A 10 14.37 1.53 -2.56
C TYR A 10 15.46 0.53 -2.13
N GLN A 11 16.48 0.99 -1.40
CA GLN A 11 17.54 0.10 -0.92
C GLN A 11 17.00 -0.93 0.08
N ALA A 12 16.10 -0.50 0.97
CA ALA A 12 15.46 -1.41 1.92
C ALA A 12 14.62 -2.48 1.21
N LEU A 13 13.79 -2.11 0.24
CA LEU A 13 13.04 -3.08 -0.59
C LEU A 13 13.96 -4.00 -1.39
N ALA A 14 15.02 -3.45 -2.00
CA ALA A 14 15.99 -4.24 -2.76
C ALA A 14 16.68 -5.31 -1.90
N SER A 15 16.93 -5.04 -0.62
CA SER A 15 17.51 -6.03 0.29
C SER A 15 16.57 -7.23 0.51
N VAL A 16 15.25 -7.00 0.58
CA VAL A 16 14.26 -8.08 0.67
C VAL A 16 14.17 -8.86 -0.64
N ALA A 17 14.18 -8.15 -1.78
CA ALA A 17 14.16 -8.79 -3.10
C ALA A 17 15.42 -9.63 -3.41
N LYS A 18 16.51 -9.41 -2.66
CA LYS A 18 17.76 -10.19 -2.70
C LYS A 18 17.85 -11.24 -1.58
N SER A 19 16.81 -11.36 -0.75
CA SER A 19 16.79 -12.25 0.42
C SER A 19 17.87 -11.94 1.47
N GLU A 20 18.34 -10.69 1.53
CA GLU A 20 19.24 -10.19 2.58
C GLU A 20 18.46 -9.86 3.88
N ASN A 21 17.19 -9.49 3.73
CA ASN A 21 16.26 -9.26 4.85
C ASN A 21 14.92 -9.96 4.57
N ASP A 22 14.23 -10.36 5.64
CA ASP A 22 12.94 -11.07 5.53
C ASP A 22 11.78 -10.12 5.21
N TYR A 23 11.80 -8.90 5.76
CA TYR A 23 10.69 -7.96 5.67
C TYR A 23 11.16 -6.52 5.52
N PHE A 24 10.34 -5.74 4.82
CA PHE A 24 10.40 -4.29 4.77
C PHE A 24 9.18 -3.70 5.49
N ILE A 25 9.38 -2.62 6.25
CA ILE A 25 8.32 -1.85 6.92
C ILE A 25 8.41 -0.41 6.43
N GLY A 26 7.33 0.09 5.83
CA GLY A 26 7.28 1.46 5.30
C GLY A 26 5.86 1.92 5.01
N ASP A 27 5.73 3.13 4.47
CA ASP A 27 4.45 3.71 4.09
C ASP A 27 3.83 2.98 2.88
N ASN A 28 2.51 2.89 2.84
CA ASN A 28 1.81 2.12 1.81
C ASN A 28 1.80 2.78 0.43
N ILE A 29 2.10 4.08 0.32
CA ILE A 29 2.02 4.81 -0.96
C ILE A 29 3.34 4.68 -1.71
N ALA A 30 4.43 5.18 -1.14
CA ALA A 30 5.75 5.16 -1.77
C ALA A 30 6.26 3.73 -1.95
N SER A 31 6.01 2.86 -0.99
CA SER A 31 6.46 1.46 -1.08
C SER A 31 5.69 0.69 -2.16
N ASN A 32 4.37 0.88 -2.27
CA ASN A 32 3.58 0.22 -3.31
C ASN A 32 3.97 0.72 -4.70
N PHE A 33 4.24 2.02 -4.86
CA PHE A 33 4.75 2.57 -6.10
C PHE A 33 6.08 1.91 -6.53
N LEU A 34 7.04 1.78 -5.60
CA LEU A 34 8.32 1.14 -5.88
C LEU A 34 8.15 -0.36 -6.18
N ILE A 35 7.28 -1.07 -5.45
CA ILE A 35 7.00 -2.48 -5.70
C ILE A 35 6.41 -2.65 -7.10
N ALA A 36 5.35 -1.93 -7.43
CA ALA A 36 4.69 -2.03 -8.74
C ALA A 36 5.64 -1.70 -9.90
N ARG A 37 6.50 -0.69 -9.74
CA ARG A 37 7.41 -0.25 -10.79
C ARG A 37 8.63 -1.17 -10.97
N ASP A 38 9.29 -1.54 -9.87
CA ASP A 38 10.64 -2.13 -9.92
C ASP A 38 10.71 -3.56 -9.35
N PHE A 39 9.74 -3.99 -8.54
CA PHE A 39 9.80 -5.25 -7.80
C PHE A 39 8.55 -6.15 -7.97
N TYR A 40 7.69 -5.88 -8.96
CA TYR A 40 6.37 -6.53 -9.11
C TYR A 40 6.43 -8.06 -9.28
N GLN A 41 7.58 -8.61 -9.69
CA GLN A 41 7.79 -10.06 -9.85
C GLN A 41 8.37 -10.73 -8.59
N LYS A 42 8.82 -9.95 -7.61
CA LYS A 42 9.61 -10.46 -6.48
C LYS A 42 9.01 -10.15 -5.12
N LEU A 43 8.32 -9.03 -4.99
CA LEU A 43 7.82 -8.53 -3.72
C LEU A 43 6.31 -8.36 -3.78
N ASP A 44 5.66 -8.73 -2.68
CA ASP A 44 4.25 -8.51 -2.45
C ASP A 44 4.03 -7.95 -1.05
N ILE A 45 2.90 -7.24 -0.87
CA ILE A 45 2.52 -6.71 0.45
C ILE A 45 1.77 -7.78 1.23
N VAL A 46 2.39 -8.28 2.29
CA VAL A 46 1.83 -9.35 3.12
C VAL A 46 0.95 -8.84 4.26
N LYS A 47 1.07 -7.56 4.64
CA LYS A 47 0.33 -7.00 5.80
C LYS A 47 0.17 -5.49 5.74
N TYR A 48 -1.01 -5.03 6.14
CA TYR A 48 -1.31 -3.61 6.39
C TYR A 48 -1.63 -3.39 7.87
N TRP A 49 -1.06 -2.35 8.45
CA TRP A 49 -1.42 -1.85 9.77
C TRP A 49 -2.34 -0.65 9.62
N ARG A 50 -3.52 -0.70 10.27
CA ARG A 50 -4.50 0.39 10.25
C ARG A 50 -4.32 1.41 11.39
N SER A 51 -3.38 1.15 12.30
CA SER A 51 -3.11 1.98 13.46
C SER A 51 -1.63 1.91 13.84
N PRO A 52 -1.01 3.05 14.24
CA PRO A 52 -1.59 4.40 14.23
C PRO A 52 -1.80 4.90 12.79
N LEU A 53 -2.89 5.65 12.57
CA LEU A 53 -3.09 6.35 11.30
C LEU A 53 -2.02 7.43 11.19
N THR A 54 -1.09 7.23 10.26
CA THR A 54 -0.06 8.22 9.93
C THR A 54 -0.57 9.03 8.74
N GLY A 55 -0.63 10.35 8.91
CA GLY A 55 -1.00 11.30 7.86
C GLY A 55 0.23 11.97 7.26
N SER A 56 0.10 12.47 6.02
CA SER A 56 1.06 13.43 5.46
C SER A 56 0.64 14.85 5.84
N TYR A 57 1.60 15.66 6.29
CA TYR A 57 1.33 17.01 6.77
C TYR A 57 2.28 18.02 6.13
N PHE A 58 1.77 19.21 5.84
CA PHE A 58 2.61 20.37 5.56
C PHE A 58 3.10 20.97 6.88
N ILE A 59 4.39 21.28 6.95
CA ILE A 59 5.02 21.85 8.15
C ILE A 59 5.49 23.27 7.83
N ALA A 60 5.18 24.20 8.72
CA ALA A 60 5.63 25.59 8.66
C ALA A 60 6.21 26.00 10.02
N ARG A 61 6.98 27.10 10.05
CA ARG A 61 7.50 27.64 11.32
C ARG A 61 6.34 28.14 12.19
N GLU A 62 6.52 28.09 13.51
CA GLU A 62 5.48 28.49 14.48
C GLU A 62 4.97 29.92 14.26
N ASN A 63 5.85 30.84 13.88
CA ASN A 63 5.49 32.24 13.59
C ASN A 63 4.80 32.44 12.22
N GLN A 64 4.55 31.39 11.44
CA GLN A 64 3.92 31.45 10.12
C GLN A 64 2.46 30.96 10.15
N SER A 65 1.71 31.27 11.20
CA SER A 65 0.31 30.87 11.37
C SER A 65 -0.58 31.28 10.19
N ARG A 66 -0.32 32.43 9.57
CA ARG A 66 -1.04 32.88 8.36
C ARG A 66 -0.83 31.94 7.17
N LEU A 67 0.37 31.40 6.98
CA LEU A 67 0.66 30.44 5.91
C LEU A 67 -0.10 29.13 6.14
N VAL A 68 -0.05 28.62 7.38
CA VAL A 68 -0.81 27.43 7.79
C VAL A 68 -2.30 27.60 7.51
N ALA A 69 -2.87 28.76 7.85
CA ALA A 69 -4.28 29.06 7.59
C ALA A 69 -4.62 29.06 6.09
N ILE A 70 -3.74 29.62 5.24
CA ILE A 70 -3.92 29.63 3.78
C ILE A 70 -3.86 28.21 3.22
N VAL A 71 -2.85 27.42 3.60
CA VAL A 71 -2.68 26.03 3.15
C VAL A 71 -3.87 25.17 3.57
N ASN A 72 -4.31 25.28 4.83
CA ASN A 72 -5.48 24.55 5.32
C ASN A 72 -6.76 24.97 4.58
N LYS A 73 -6.96 26.27 4.32
CA LYS A 73 -8.11 26.74 3.54
C LYS A 73 -8.10 26.17 2.13
N PHE A 74 -6.94 26.10 1.49
CA PHE A 74 -6.78 25.49 0.17
C PHE A 74 -7.12 24.00 0.19
N ILE A 75 -6.51 23.24 1.11
CA ILE A 75 -6.74 21.78 1.23
C ILE A 75 -8.21 21.48 1.52
N SER A 76 -8.84 22.21 2.44
CA SER A 76 -10.26 22.00 2.79
C SER A 76 -11.24 22.42 1.70
N ALA A 77 -10.80 23.20 0.71
CA ALA A 77 -11.62 23.57 -0.45
C ALA A 77 -11.60 22.51 -1.55
N LEU A 78 -10.71 21.50 -1.46
CA LEU A 78 -10.66 20.40 -2.41
C LEU A 78 -11.86 19.46 -2.17
N ASP A 79 -12.57 19.14 -3.24
CA ASP A 79 -13.68 18.19 -3.20
C ASP A 79 -13.19 16.75 -3.28
N ALA A 80 -14.08 15.81 -2.95
CA ALA A 80 -13.77 14.38 -2.99
C ALA A 80 -13.30 13.92 -4.39
N SER A 81 -13.85 14.51 -5.46
CA SER A 81 -13.45 14.16 -6.84
C SER A 81 -12.00 14.54 -7.13
N THR A 82 -11.55 15.71 -6.66
CA THR A 82 -10.17 16.16 -6.81
C THR A 82 -9.22 15.32 -5.97
N HIS A 83 -9.59 14.95 -4.74
CA HIS A 83 -8.80 14.02 -3.92
C HIS A 83 -8.60 12.66 -4.59
N ILE A 84 -9.65 12.11 -5.21
CA ILE A 84 -9.58 10.85 -5.96
C ILE A 84 -8.66 11.01 -7.17
N ARG A 85 -8.84 12.06 -7.98
CA ARG A 85 -8.03 12.31 -9.17
C ARG A 85 -6.54 12.45 -8.86
N ILE A 86 -6.19 13.18 -7.80
CA ILE A 86 -4.80 13.30 -7.33
C ILE A 86 -4.26 11.93 -6.94
N SER A 87 -5.02 11.15 -6.17
CA SER A 87 -4.58 9.83 -5.68
C SER A 87 -4.35 8.82 -6.81
N HIS A 88 -5.24 8.76 -7.81
CA HIS A 88 -5.10 7.87 -8.98
C HIS A 88 -3.84 8.10 -9.81
N THR A 89 -3.28 9.32 -9.79
CA THR A 89 -2.07 9.62 -10.57
C THR A 89 -0.82 8.95 -9.98
N TRP A 90 -0.84 8.65 -8.68
CA TRP A 90 0.33 8.15 -7.93
C TRP A 90 0.17 6.72 -7.44
N VAL A 91 -1.07 6.28 -7.29
CA VAL A 91 -1.38 4.91 -6.93
C VAL A 91 -2.05 4.30 -8.14
N ASP A 92 -1.30 3.41 -8.79
CA ASP A 92 -1.72 2.63 -9.96
C ASP A 92 -3.15 2.10 -9.79
N ASP A 93 -3.86 1.85 -10.89
CA ASP A 93 -5.29 1.44 -10.98
C ASP A 93 -5.67 0.17 -10.18
N GLY A 94 -4.70 -0.42 -9.46
CA GLY A 94 -4.87 -1.38 -8.37
C GLY A 94 -5.72 -0.80 -7.23
N ASN A 95 -7.02 -0.80 -7.46
CA ASN A 95 -8.13 -0.55 -6.56
C ASN A 95 -7.76 -0.63 -5.07
N LEU A 96 -7.34 0.50 -4.47
CA LEU A 96 -7.02 0.60 -3.03
C LEU A 96 -8.21 0.34 -2.11
N THR A 97 -9.38 0.01 -2.66
CA THR A 97 -10.55 -0.37 -1.86
C THR A 97 -10.28 -1.54 -0.93
N PHE A 98 -9.32 -2.43 -1.20
CA PHE A 98 -8.96 -3.46 -0.23
C PHE A 98 -8.28 -2.90 1.04
N LEU A 99 -7.58 -1.77 0.93
CA LEU A 99 -6.99 -1.07 2.09
C LEU A 99 -8.09 -0.45 2.97
N THR A 100 -9.10 0.13 2.32
CA THR A 100 -10.11 0.96 2.97
C THR A 100 -11.40 0.21 3.30
N LYS A 101 -11.67 -0.93 2.64
CA LYS A 101 -12.91 -1.69 2.76
C LYS A 101 -12.61 -3.20 2.83
N PRO A 102 -12.57 -3.80 4.03
CA PRO A 102 -12.46 -5.24 4.14
C PRO A 102 -13.66 -5.91 3.47
N LEU A 103 -13.43 -7.04 2.81
CA LEU A 103 -14.51 -7.82 2.19
C LEU A 103 -15.53 -8.25 3.25
N SER A 104 -16.79 -7.82 3.08
CA SER A 104 -17.87 -8.19 3.98
C SER A 104 -18.33 -9.61 3.71
N LEU A 105 -17.71 -10.59 4.38
CA LEU A 105 -18.07 -11.99 4.28
C LEU A 105 -19.26 -12.32 5.18
N THR A 106 -20.21 -13.09 4.65
CA THR A 106 -21.31 -13.69 5.38
C THR A 106 -20.79 -14.70 6.42
N PRO A 107 -21.58 -15.02 7.47
CA PRO A 107 -21.21 -16.06 8.43
C PRO A 107 -20.99 -17.45 7.81
N LYS A 108 -21.58 -17.73 6.64
CA LYS A 108 -21.39 -19.00 5.93
C LYS A 108 -20.04 -19.04 5.23
N GLU A 109 -19.65 -17.96 4.57
CA GLU A 109 -18.36 -17.84 3.87
C GLU A 109 -17.18 -17.88 4.85
N LYS A 110 -17.27 -17.18 5.99
CA LYS A 110 -16.24 -17.24 7.03
C LYS A 110 -16.01 -18.67 7.52
N ARG A 111 -17.09 -19.39 7.84
CA ARG A 111 -17.04 -20.81 8.23
C ARG A 111 -16.49 -21.72 7.13
N TRP A 112 -16.75 -21.40 5.87
CA TRP A 112 -16.19 -22.16 4.75
C TRP A 112 -14.68 -21.97 4.65
N ILE A 113 -14.19 -20.73 4.76
CA ILE A 113 -12.75 -20.42 4.72
C ILE A 113 -12.02 -21.11 5.90
N GLU A 114 -12.58 -21.04 7.11
CA GLU A 114 -12.02 -21.72 8.30
C GLU A 114 -11.88 -23.24 8.10
N LYS A 115 -12.83 -23.86 7.38
CA LYS A 115 -12.80 -25.30 7.09
C LYS A 115 -11.95 -25.67 5.86
N ASN A 116 -11.60 -24.70 5.01
CA ASN A 116 -10.87 -24.92 3.77
C ASN A 116 -9.63 -24.01 3.69
N PRO A 117 -8.64 -24.17 4.60
CA PRO A 117 -7.47 -23.29 4.67
C PRO A 117 -6.52 -23.44 3.47
N VAL A 118 -6.60 -24.56 2.75
CA VAL A 118 -5.79 -24.85 1.57
C VAL A 118 -6.71 -24.98 0.35
N LEU A 119 -6.61 -24.01 -0.56
CA LEU A 119 -7.33 -24.03 -1.83
C LEU A 119 -6.44 -24.66 -2.90
N ARG A 120 -6.96 -25.69 -3.58
CA ARG A 120 -6.29 -26.30 -4.73
C ARG A 120 -6.86 -25.70 -6.01
N THR A 121 -5.99 -25.17 -6.85
CA THR A 121 -6.35 -24.58 -8.15
C THR A 121 -5.85 -25.46 -9.29
N LEU A 122 -6.58 -25.48 -10.39
CA LEU A 122 -6.14 -26.09 -11.64
C LEU A 122 -5.69 -24.96 -12.57
N VAL A 123 -4.47 -25.07 -13.11
CA VAL A 123 -3.90 -24.10 -14.05
C VAL A 123 -3.54 -24.80 -15.36
N ASN A 124 -3.74 -24.11 -16.49
CA ASN A 124 -3.33 -24.61 -17.80
C ASN A 124 -1.90 -24.10 -18.09
N PRO A 125 -0.87 -24.96 -18.15
CA PRO A 125 0.51 -24.51 -18.36
C PRO A 125 0.75 -23.93 -19.77
N TYR A 126 -0.18 -24.10 -20.70
CA TYR A 126 -0.05 -23.63 -22.09
C TYR A 126 -0.81 -22.32 -22.35
N TYR A 127 -1.25 -21.61 -21.31
CA TYR A 127 -2.05 -20.40 -21.44
C TYR A 127 -1.31 -19.14 -20.99
N ALA A 128 -0.10 -18.97 -21.49
CA ALA A 128 0.64 -17.72 -21.37
C ALA A 128 -0.13 -16.56 -22.05
N PRO A 129 -0.09 -15.33 -21.50
CA PRO A 129 0.64 -14.88 -20.30
C PRO A 129 -0.16 -14.99 -18.99
N PHE A 130 -1.32 -15.68 -18.99
CA PHE A 130 -2.24 -15.69 -17.85
C PHE A 130 -1.88 -16.73 -16.78
N THR A 131 -1.35 -17.87 -17.20
CA THR A 131 -0.89 -18.93 -16.31
C THR A 131 0.47 -19.44 -16.77
N VAL A 132 1.41 -19.52 -15.83
CA VAL A 132 2.76 -20.09 -15.96
C VAL A 132 2.98 -21.14 -14.88
#